data_AF-A0A066WE00-F1
#
_entry.id   AF-A0A066WE00-F1
#
_cell.length_a   1.000
_cell.length_b   1.000
_cell.length_c   1.000
_cell.angle_alpha   90.00
_cell.angle_beta   90.00
_cell.angle_gamma   90.00
#
_symmetry.space_group_name_H-M   'P 1'
#
loop_
_entity.id
_entity.type
_entity.pdbx_description
1 polymer ?
#
loop_
_entity_poly.entity_id
_entity_poly.type
_entity_poly.pdbx_seq_one_letter_code
_entity_poly.pdbx_strand_id
1 'polypeptide(L)'
;MQKSDSALDSDQTYAGLPRSMRSLLHLTPRPVRSIHRSGLTSPRLLATPFIVCSVATGHAVATDSYPCSLASFAFQTQDRANNMYHMNLDPFDRLLAGMLPFHQSFRQKHAALMQRLPATQSMSRLELLSYFQLALSLAGHLEAHHRIEEAYIFPLLAPKLPQFGKEHLKEHTTMHVAVEELEKYSSACSKELRSLKENKENDAEWPKGVYDEDKMKSILEHLRDTLFVHLAHEEDSLKAETLKKAGFTEKDLATIPI
;
A
#
# COMPACT_ATOMS: atom_id res chain seq x y z
N MET A 1 23.17 -59.96 -18.59
CA MET A 1 21.90 -60.71 -18.49
C MET A 1 21.49 -60.71 -17.03
N GLN A 2 20.29 -60.16 -16.72
CA GLN A 2 19.50 -60.26 -15.47
C GLN A 2 20.13 -59.72 -14.16
N LYS A 3 19.68 -58.59 -13.61
CA LYS A 3 18.48 -58.32 -12.76
C LYS A 3 18.48 -59.06 -11.41
N SER A 4 18.48 -58.31 -10.32
CA SER A 4 17.54 -58.51 -9.20
C SER A 4 17.52 -57.30 -8.26
N ASP A 5 16.30 -56.85 -8.02
CA ASP A 5 15.89 -55.84 -7.05
C ASP A 5 16.04 -56.35 -5.61
N SER A 6 16.29 -55.45 -4.66
CA SER A 6 15.68 -55.54 -3.33
C SER A 6 15.56 -54.16 -2.69
N ALA A 7 14.31 -53.78 -2.43
CA ALA A 7 13.90 -52.63 -1.66
C ALA A 7 13.57 -53.09 -0.24
N LEU A 8 14.16 -52.44 0.77
CA LEU A 8 13.82 -52.34 2.20
C LEU A 8 14.79 -51.25 2.74
N ASP A 9 14.49 -50.33 3.63
CA ASP A 9 13.34 -49.96 4.45
C ASP A 9 13.70 -48.61 5.13
N SER A 10 12.66 -47.91 5.59
CA SER A 10 12.60 -47.04 6.78
C SER A 10 13.55 -45.84 6.95
N ASP A 11 12.94 -44.66 6.80
CA ASP A 11 12.69 -43.75 7.93
C ASP A 11 13.91 -43.11 8.61
N GLN A 12 14.40 -42.01 8.02
CA GLN A 12 15.12 -40.89 8.66
C GLN A 12 15.54 -39.95 7.51
N THR A 13 14.93 -38.79 7.25
CA THR A 13 15.28 -37.54 7.92
C THR A 13 14.36 -36.42 7.38
N TYR A 14 13.38 -35.98 8.17
CA TYR A 14 12.69 -34.68 8.00
C TYR A 14 12.39 -34.11 9.39
N ALA A 15 13.45 -33.87 10.16
CA ALA A 15 13.36 -33.09 11.39
C ALA A 15 13.71 -31.64 11.04
N GLY A 16 12.70 -30.80 10.79
CA GLY A 16 12.96 -29.37 10.54
C GLY A 16 11.83 -28.51 9.99
N LEU A 17 10.56 -28.94 9.96
CA LEU A 17 9.46 -28.11 9.45
C LEU A 17 8.36 -27.86 10.52
N PRO A 18 7.88 -26.60 10.67
CA PRO A 18 6.89 -26.24 11.68
C PRO A 18 5.49 -26.82 11.40
N ARG A 19 4.77 -27.13 12.48
CA ARG A 19 3.48 -27.87 12.55
C ARG A 19 2.27 -27.21 11.86
N SER A 20 2.44 -26.07 11.16
CA SER A 20 1.32 -25.26 10.63
C SER A 20 0.87 -25.60 9.20
N MET A 21 1.44 -26.60 8.54
CA MET A 21 1.17 -26.87 7.10
C MET A 21 0.72 -28.30 6.77
N ARG A 22 0.02 -28.98 7.68
CA ARG A 22 -0.46 -30.36 7.44
C ARG A 22 -1.97 -30.56 7.36
N SER A 23 -2.76 -29.52 7.15
CA SER A 23 -4.21 -29.68 7.01
C SER A 23 -4.78 -28.78 5.92
N LEU A 24 -4.78 -29.25 4.68
CA LEU A 24 -5.62 -28.75 3.57
C LEU A 24 -5.44 -29.60 2.32
N LEU A 25 -5.72 -30.90 2.41
CA LEU A 25 -6.10 -31.71 1.26
C LEU A 25 -7.25 -32.60 1.72
N HIS A 26 -8.29 -32.72 0.88
CA HIS A 26 -9.59 -33.38 1.08
C HIS A 26 -10.78 -32.46 1.39
N LEU A 27 -11.25 -31.75 0.37
CA LEU A 27 -12.67 -31.37 0.26
C LEU A 27 -13.17 -31.72 -1.14
N THR A 28 -13.98 -32.77 -1.23
CA THR A 28 -14.77 -33.13 -2.40
C THR A 28 -16.07 -32.30 -2.43
N PRO A 29 -16.65 -32.03 -3.61
CA PRO A 29 -17.84 -31.17 -3.72
C PRO A 29 -19.13 -31.93 -3.35
N ARG A 30 -19.96 -31.33 -2.48
CA ARG A 30 -21.34 -31.76 -2.22
C ARG A 30 -22.33 -31.03 -3.15
N PRO A 31 -23.43 -31.69 -3.57
CA PRO A 31 -24.39 -31.14 -4.52
C PRO A 31 -25.37 -30.15 -3.89
N VAL A 32 -25.74 -29.13 -4.67
CA VAL A 32 -26.73 -28.09 -4.36
C VAL A 32 -28.14 -28.69 -4.41
N ARG A 33 -28.90 -28.57 -3.31
CA ARG A 33 -30.35 -28.86 -3.29
C ARG A 33 -31.13 -27.59 -3.61
N SER A 34 -31.90 -27.67 -4.69
CA SER A 34 -32.95 -26.73 -5.09
C SER A 34 -34.11 -26.77 -4.09
N ILE A 35 -34.56 -25.60 -3.63
CA ILE A 35 -35.80 -25.45 -2.86
C ILE A 35 -36.75 -24.57 -3.67
N HIS A 36 -37.84 -25.20 -4.12
CA HIS A 36 -39.05 -24.54 -4.58
C HIS A 36 -39.69 -23.74 -3.44
N ARG A 37 -40.15 -22.51 -3.74
CA ARG A 37 -41.19 -21.87 -2.95
C ARG A 37 -42.22 -21.20 -3.86
N SER A 38 -43.39 -21.79 -3.88
CA SER A 38 -44.59 -21.29 -4.54
C SER A 38 -45.26 -20.21 -3.69
N GLY A 39 -45.75 -19.16 -4.35
CA GLY A 39 -47.05 -18.49 -4.15
C GLY A 39 -47.41 -17.89 -2.78
N LEU A 40 -47.82 -16.61 -2.82
CA LEU A 40 -49.09 -16.06 -2.27
C LEU A 40 -48.95 -14.53 -2.14
N THR A 41 -49.57 -13.80 -3.08
CA THR A 41 -50.74 -12.91 -2.89
C THR A 41 -50.48 -11.55 -2.23
N SER A 42 -50.76 -10.51 -3.02
CA SER A 42 -50.88 -9.08 -2.69
C SER A 42 -52.02 -8.81 -1.68
N PRO A 43 -52.06 -7.64 -1.01
CA PRO A 43 -52.74 -6.51 -1.65
C PRO A 43 -52.16 -5.10 -1.40
N ARG A 44 -52.25 -4.29 -2.46
CA ARG A 44 -52.66 -2.87 -2.55
C ARG A 44 -52.68 -2.03 -1.25
N LEU A 45 -51.95 -0.92 -1.26
CA LEU A 45 -52.34 0.34 -0.60
C LEU A 45 -52.10 1.56 -1.52
N LEU A 46 -53.24 2.10 -1.93
CA LEU A 46 -53.65 3.44 -2.37
C LEU A 46 -52.59 4.53 -2.57
N ALA A 47 -52.55 5.01 -3.82
CA ALA A 47 -52.10 6.34 -4.21
C ALA A 47 -53.19 7.39 -3.90
N THR A 48 -52.79 8.59 -3.50
CA THR A 48 -53.60 9.81 -3.55
C THR A 48 -52.79 10.98 -4.12
N PRO A 49 -53.43 12.00 -4.71
CA PRO A 49 -52.83 12.82 -5.76
C PRO A 49 -52.38 14.21 -5.32
N PHE A 50 -51.39 14.72 -6.06
CA PHE A 50 -51.25 16.08 -6.59
C PHE A 50 -52.02 17.23 -5.90
N ILE A 51 -51.28 18.19 -5.34
CA ILE A 51 -51.63 19.62 -5.37
C ILE A 51 -50.44 20.38 -5.96
N VAL A 52 -50.70 21.05 -7.08
CA VAL A 52 -49.88 22.10 -7.67
C VAL A 52 -50.32 23.42 -7.03
N CYS A 53 -49.38 24.22 -6.54
CA CYS A 53 -49.54 25.66 -6.57
C CYS A 53 -48.20 26.30 -6.88
N SER A 54 -48.16 26.95 -8.04
CA SER A 54 -47.06 27.73 -8.57
C SER A 54 -47.36 29.19 -8.27
N VAL A 55 -46.39 29.94 -7.73
CA VAL A 55 -46.26 31.38 -7.97
C VAL A 55 -44.79 31.73 -7.94
N ALA A 56 -44.35 32.30 -9.06
CA ALA A 56 -43.03 32.76 -9.36
C ALA A 56 -42.67 34.04 -8.58
N THR A 57 -41.39 34.21 -8.27
CA THR A 57 -40.73 35.51 -8.39
C THR A 57 -39.26 35.25 -8.63
N GLY A 58 -38.79 35.68 -9.80
CA GLY A 58 -37.43 35.47 -10.24
C GLY A 58 -36.42 36.24 -9.41
N HIS A 59 -35.21 35.70 -9.36
CA HIS A 59 -33.98 36.47 -9.42
C HIS A 59 -33.02 35.68 -10.30
N ALA A 60 -32.60 36.31 -11.38
CA ALA A 60 -31.53 35.82 -12.24
C ALA A 60 -30.23 35.78 -11.43
N VAL A 61 -29.57 34.63 -11.40
CA VAL A 61 -28.16 34.54 -11.00
C VAL A 61 -27.45 33.74 -12.08
N ALA A 62 -26.40 34.39 -12.60
CA ALA A 62 -25.60 33.98 -13.73
C ALA A 62 -25.11 32.53 -13.62
N THR A 63 -25.26 31.79 -14.71
CA THR A 63 -24.49 30.58 -14.98
C THR A 63 -23.07 30.99 -15.34
N ASP A 64 -22.28 31.37 -14.33
CA ASP A 64 -20.84 31.49 -14.49
C ASP A 64 -20.20 30.12 -14.30
N SER A 65 -19.87 29.57 -15.45
CA SER A 65 -18.95 28.46 -15.66
C SER A 65 -17.59 28.83 -15.04
N TYR A 66 -17.37 28.49 -13.77
CA TYR A 66 -16.04 28.63 -13.19
C TYR A 66 -15.17 27.44 -13.59
N PRO A 67 -13.98 27.69 -14.17
CA PRO A 67 -13.17 26.66 -14.77
C PRO A 67 -12.47 25.81 -13.70
N CYS A 68 -12.67 24.50 -13.80
CA CYS A 68 -11.74 23.47 -13.32
C CYS A 68 -10.40 23.60 -14.08
N SER A 69 -9.62 24.64 -13.78
CA SER A 69 -8.38 24.94 -14.51
C SER A 69 -7.20 25.32 -13.61
N LEU A 70 -7.42 25.82 -12.38
CA LEU A 70 -6.28 26.19 -11.52
C LEU A 70 -5.45 24.98 -11.04
N ALA A 71 -6.08 23.85 -10.74
CA ALA A 71 -5.36 22.60 -10.42
C ALA A 71 -4.69 21.97 -11.67
N SER A 72 -5.34 22.11 -12.84
CA SER A 72 -4.80 21.63 -14.12
C SER A 72 -3.58 22.46 -14.58
N PHE A 73 -3.58 23.76 -14.29
CA PHE A 73 -2.47 24.67 -14.61
C PHE A 73 -1.27 24.44 -13.68
N ALA A 74 -1.49 24.15 -12.39
CA ALA A 74 -0.43 23.79 -11.45
C ALA A 74 0.20 22.42 -11.76
N PHE A 75 -0.59 21.44 -12.23
CA PHE A 75 -0.07 20.14 -12.66
C PHE A 75 0.68 20.23 -14.01
N GLN A 76 0.16 20.99 -14.98
CA GLN A 76 0.84 21.20 -16.28
C GLN A 76 2.14 22.03 -16.19
N THR A 77 2.26 22.92 -15.21
CA THR A 77 3.50 23.67 -14.98
C THR A 77 4.57 22.83 -14.30
N GLN A 78 4.18 21.90 -13.42
CA GLN A 78 5.08 20.88 -12.86
C GLN A 78 5.60 19.93 -13.95
N ASP A 79 4.74 19.48 -14.87
CA ASP A 79 5.15 18.62 -16.00
C ASP A 79 6.06 19.35 -17.00
N ARG A 80 5.82 20.64 -17.27
CA ARG A 80 6.71 21.43 -18.14
C ARG A 80 8.05 21.78 -17.49
N ALA A 81 8.07 22.02 -16.19
CA ALA A 81 9.31 22.21 -15.44
C ALA A 81 10.12 20.90 -15.35
N ASN A 82 9.45 19.77 -15.11
CA ASN A 82 10.08 18.44 -15.13
C ASN A 82 10.65 18.07 -16.50
N ASN A 83 9.97 18.45 -17.59
CA ASN A 83 10.42 18.13 -18.95
C ASN A 83 11.60 19.03 -19.42
N MET A 84 11.77 20.23 -18.86
CA MET A 84 12.89 21.13 -19.20
C MET A 84 14.18 20.82 -18.40
N TYR A 85 14.06 20.21 -17.21
CA TYR A 85 15.20 19.70 -16.43
C TYR A 85 15.68 18.31 -16.88
N HIS A 86 14.93 17.62 -17.75
CA HIS A 86 15.28 16.29 -18.25
C HIS A 86 16.47 16.29 -19.24
N MET A 87 16.94 17.45 -19.71
CA MET A 87 17.91 17.51 -20.83
C MET A 87 19.36 17.79 -20.42
N ASN A 88 19.71 17.75 -19.14
CA ASN A 88 21.12 17.86 -18.69
C ASN A 88 21.39 17.28 -17.29
N LEU A 89 20.65 16.24 -16.89
CA LEU A 89 21.03 15.47 -15.70
C LEU A 89 22.30 14.69 -16.01
N ASP A 90 23.28 14.78 -15.11
CA ASP A 90 24.45 13.92 -15.13
C ASP A 90 23.95 12.46 -15.26
N PRO A 91 24.43 11.67 -16.23
CA PRO A 91 24.00 10.27 -16.37
C PRO A 91 24.14 9.47 -15.07
N PHE A 92 25.05 9.89 -14.19
CA PHE A 92 25.26 9.30 -12.87
C PHE A 92 24.21 9.71 -11.82
N ASP A 93 23.46 10.79 -12.03
CA ASP A 93 22.35 11.16 -11.14
C ASP A 93 21.08 10.36 -11.44
N ARG A 94 21.00 9.64 -12.56
CA ARG A 94 19.80 8.91 -12.99
C ARG A 94 19.21 8.00 -11.92
N LEU A 95 20.06 7.24 -11.21
CA LEU A 95 19.59 6.30 -10.19
C LEU A 95 18.95 7.03 -9.01
N LEU A 96 19.66 8.02 -8.46
CA LEU A 96 19.12 8.81 -7.37
C LEU A 96 17.85 9.58 -7.80
N ALA A 97 17.89 10.20 -8.97
CA ALA A 97 16.75 10.95 -9.52
C ALA A 97 15.52 10.07 -9.76
N GLY A 98 15.70 8.81 -10.15
CA GLY A 98 14.59 7.86 -10.30
C GLY A 98 14.04 7.33 -8.97
N MET A 99 14.88 7.17 -7.94
CA MET A 99 14.44 6.72 -6.61
C MET A 99 13.73 7.81 -5.81
N LEU A 100 14.21 9.05 -5.91
CA LEU A 100 13.75 10.17 -5.08
C LEU A 100 12.22 10.37 -5.08
N PRO A 101 11.48 10.28 -6.20
CA PRO A 101 10.03 10.40 -6.18
C PRO A 101 9.33 9.35 -5.31
N PHE A 102 9.79 8.09 -5.32
CA PHE A 102 9.25 7.03 -4.46
C PHE A 102 9.57 7.30 -2.99
N HIS A 103 10.85 7.56 -2.71
CA HIS A 103 11.37 7.88 -1.39
C HIS A 103 10.66 9.07 -0.74
N GLN A 104 10.40 10.11 -1.53
CA GLN A 104 9.67 11.29 -1.07
C GLN A 104 8.18 10.97 -0.85
N SER A 105 7.56 10.16 -1.72
CA SER A 105 6.18 9.71 -1.53
C SER A 105 5.99 8.95 -0.22
N PHE A 106 6.94 8.09 0.17
CA PHE A 106 6.87 7.37 1.44
C PHE A 106 6.94 8.30 2.64
N ARG A 107 7.88 9.25 2.63
CA ARG A 107 7.97 10.28 3.68
C ARG A 107 6.70 11.12 3.79
N GLN A 108 6.12 11.51 2.66
CA GLN A 108 4.87 12.28 2.63
C GLN A 108 3.69 11.48 3.19
N LYS A 109 3.51 10.23 2.77
CA LYS A 109 2.44 9.35 3.30
C LYS A 109 2.61 9.09 4.79
N HIS A 110 3.83 8.83 5.24
CA HIS A 110 4.14 8.67 6.67
C HIS A 110 3.80 9.93 7.46
N ALA A 111 4.25 11.10 7.00
CA ALA A 111 3.94 12.37 7.64
C ALA A 111 2.43 12.63 7.69
N ALA A 112 1.69 12.33 6.62
CA ALA A 112 0.24 12.46 6.59
C ALA A 112 -0.46 11.53 7.60
N LEU A 113 0.03 10.29 7.78
CA LEU A 113 -0.49 9.35 8.77
C LEU A 113 -0.23 9.83 10.20
N MET A 114 0.95 10.40 10.47
CA MET A 114 1.29 10.98 11.77
C MET A 114 0.49 12.24 12.08
N GLN A 115 0.33 13.15 11.11
CA GLN A 115 -0.43 14.40 11.30
C GLN A 115 -1.93 14.16 11.51
N ARG A 116 -2.46 13.09 10.92
CA ARG A 116 -3.87 12.73 10.97
C ARG A 116 -4.13 11.56 11.91
N LEU A 117 -3.25 11.31 12.88
CA LEU A 117 -3.41 10.24 13.84
C LEU A 117 -4.79 10.39 14.53
N PRO A 118 -5.74 9.46 14.30
CA PRO A 118 -7.09 9.62 14.81
C PRO A 118 -7.09 9.50 16.33
N ALA A 119 -7.40 10.58 17.04
CA ALA A 119 -7.77 10.43 18.43
C ALA A 119 -9.09 9.65 18.54
N THR A 120 -9.30 8.94 19.64
CA THR A 120 -10.54 8.18 19.86
C THR A 120 -11.77 9.08 19.62
N GLN A 121 -12.66 8.66 18.71
CA GLN A 121 -13.90 9.37 18.35
C GLN A 121 -13.70 10.76 17.72
N SER A 122 -12.50 11.09 17.26
CA SER A 122 -12.22 12.37 16.56
C SER A 122 -12.57 12.37 15.08
N MET A 123 -12.81 11.20 14.49
CA MET A 123 -13.10 11.01 13.07
C MET A 123 -14.31 10.12 12.88
N SER A 124 -15.09 10.38 11.82
CA SER A 124 -16.17 9.51 11.39
C SER A 124 -15.64 8.13 10.94
N ARG A 125 -16.54 7.15 10.88
CA ARG A 125 -16.23 5.82 10.36
C ARG A 125 -15.62 5.85 8.95
N LEU A 126 -16.13 6.72 8.07
CA LEU A 126 -15.64 6.85 6.70
C LEU A 126 -14.21 7.40 6.68
N GLU A 127 -13.94 8.43 7.47
CA GLU A 127 -12.61 9.04 7.57
C GLU A 127 -11.58 8.05 8.13
N LEU A 128 -11.97 7.24 9.13
CA LEU A 128 -11.11 6.20 9.69
C LEU A 128 -10.83 5.08 8.67
N LEU A 129 -11.81 4.69 7.84
CA LEU A 129 -11.57 3.78 6.72
C LEU A 129 -10.60 4.36 5.70
N SER A 130 -10.73 5.64 5.36
CA SER A 130 -9.79 6.33 4.46
C SER A 130 -8.39 6.43 5.07
N TYR A 131 -8.29 6.61 6.39
CA TYR A 131 -7.02 6.58 7.11
C TYR A 131 -6.31 5.21 6.97
N PHE A 132 -7.04 4.10 7.20
CA PHE A 132 -6.47 2.77 6.99
C PHE A 132 -6.12 2.48 5.52
N GLN A 133 -6.89 3.01 4.57
CA GLN A 133 -6.54 2.89 3.15
C GLN A 133 -5.21 3.59 2.82
N LEU A 134 -4.93 4.75 3.42
CA LEU A 134 -3.64 5.43 3.29
C LEU A 134 -2.50 4.60 3.89
N ALA A 135 -2.70 4.03 5.09
CA ALA A 135 -1.72 3.17 5.75
C ALA A 135 -1.40 1.92 4.92
N LEU A 136 -2.43 1.23 4.42
CA LEU A 136 -2.29 0.05 3.57
C LEU A 136 -1.63 0.38 2.22
N SER A 137 -1.92 1.55 1.64
CA SER A 137 -1.25 2.01 0.43
C SER A 137 0.24 2.31 0.67
N LEU A 138 0.60 2.86 1.82
CA LEU A 138 2.01 3.04 2.19
C LEU A 138 2.71 1.68 2.31
N ALA A 139 2.14 0.77 3.09
CA ALA A 139 2.72 -0.56 3.31
C ALA A 139 2.90 -1.33 1.99
N GLY A 140 1.86 -1.41 1.16
CA GLY A 140 1.93 -2.12 -0.11
C GLY A 140 2.90 -1.52 -1.12
N HIS A 141 3.07 -0.18 -1.15
CA HIS A 141 4.04 0.45 -2.06
C HIS A 141 5.48 0.27 -1.57
N LEU A 142 5.73 0.31 -0.26
CA LEU A 142 7.04 0.01 0.32
C LEU A 142 7.44 -1.44 0.01
N GLU A 143 6.56 -2.40 0.27
CA GLU A 143 6.80 -3.81 -0.03
C GLU A 143 7.15 -4.04 -1.51
N ALA A 144 6.37 -3.46 -2.42
CA ALA A 144 6.62 -3.61 -3.85
C ALA A 144 7.95 -2.97 -4.28
N HIS A 145 8.27 -1.80 -3.74
CA HIS A 145 9.49 -1.06 -4.05
C HIS A 145 10.74 -1.84 -3.61
N HIS A 146 10.81 -2.26 -2.35
CA HIS A 146 11.95 -3.04 -1.85
C HIS A 146 12.09 -4.38 -2.56
N ARG A 147 10.98 -5.03 -2.91
CA ARG A 147 11.02 -6.28 -3.66
C ARG A 147 11.60 -6.10 -5.06
N ILE A 148 11.31 -4.97 -5.72
CA ILE A 148 11.91 -4.64 -7.03
C ILE A 148 13.41 -4.39 -6.86
N GLU A 149 13.80 -3.64 -5.83
CA GLU A 149 15.21 -3.35 -5.54
C GLU A 149 16.02 -4.62 -5.30
N GLU A 150 15.57 -5.46 -4.38
CA GLU A 150 16.23 -6.72 -4.02
C GLU A 150 16.36 -7.66 -5.22
N ALA A 151 15.33 -7.73 -6.07
CA ALA A 151 15.30 -8.66 -7.19
C ALA A 151 16.07 -8.17 -8.42
N TYR A 152 16.10 -6.85 -8.68
CA TYR A 152 16.52 -6.32 -9.98
C TYR A 152 17.56 -5.21 -9.92
N ILE A 153 17.67 -4.46 -8.83
CA ILE A 153 18.55 -3.29 -8.74
C ILE A 153 19.80 -3.63 -7.93
N PHE A 154 19.63 -4.11 -6.70
CA PHE A 154 20.73 -4.41 -5.78
C PHE A 154 21.70 -5.44 -6.33
N PRO A 155 21.28 -6.52 -7.03
CA PRO A 155 22.20 -7.47 -7.64
C PRO A 155 23.13 -6.84 -8.70
N LEU A 156 22.68 -5.76 -9.36
CA LEU A 156 23.47 -5.05 -10.37
C LEU A 156 24.43 -4.03 -9.74
N LEU A 157 24.08 -3.48 -8.58
CA LEU A 157 24.91 -2.52 -7.84
C LEU A 157 25.99 -3.21 -6.99
N ALA A 158 25.64 -4.33 -6.36
CA ALA A 158 26.48 -5.04 -5.38
C ALA A 158 27.92 -5.37 -5.86
N PRO A 159 28.19 -5.71 -7.13
CA PRO A 159 29.55 -5.99 -7.59
C PRO A 159 30.52 -4.82 -7.43
N LYS A 160 30.04 -3.58 -7.51
CA LYS A 160 30.87 -2.36 -7.37
C LYS A 160 30.60 -1.60 -6.06
N LEU A 161 29.42 -1.80 -5.46
CA LEU A 161 29.02 -1.23 -4.18
C LEU A 161 28.50 -2.35 -3.24
N PRO A 162 29.41 -3.06 -2.54
CA PRO A 162 29.07 -4.25 -1.77
C PRO A 162 28.03 -4.03 -0.66
N GLN A 163 27.78 -2.79 -0.22
CA GLN A 163 26.73 -2.48 0.76
C GLN A 163 25.33 -2.85 0.26
N PHE A 164 25.07 -2.81 -1.05
CA PHE A 164 23.80 -3.26 -1.65
C PHE A 164 23.62 -4.79 -1.58
N GLY A 165 24.70 -5.54 -1.36
CA GLY A 165 24.64 -6.99 -1.18
C GLY A 165 24.62 -7.45 0.28
N LYS A 166 24.65 -6.52 1.25
CA LYS A 166 24.75 -6.85 2.69
C LYS A 166 24.00 -5.89 3.59
N GLU A 167 24.42 -4.62 3.62
CA GLU A 167 23.94 -3.62 4.57
C GLU A 167 22.50 -3.21 4.25
N HIS A 168 22.23 -2.80 3.00
CA HIS A 168 20.87 -2.44 2.59
C HIS A 168 19.89 -3.62 2.64
N LEU A 169 20.34 -4.84 2.33
CA LEU A 169 19.49 -6.05 2.49
C LEU A 169 19.14 -6.32 3.96
N LYS A 170 20.05 -6.04 4.89
CA LYS A 170 19.79 -6.15 6.33
C LYS A 170 18.82 -5.08 6.80
N GLU A 171 18.94 -3.86 6.26
CA GLU A 171 17.98 -2.78 6.49
C GLU A 171 16.58 -3.16 5.97
N HIS A 172 16.48 -3.69 4.74
CA HIS A 172 15.22 -4.22 4.18
C HIS A 172 14.61 -5.29 5.06
N THR A 173 15.40 -6.24 5.56
CA THR A 173 14.91 -7.29 6.47
C THR A 173 14.25 -6.69 7.72
N THR A 174 14.86 -5.64 8.28
CA THR A 174 14.32 -4.95 9.46
C THR A 174 13.06 -4.16 9.11
N MET A 175 13.06 -3.48 7.98
CA MET A 175 11.96 -2.68 7.50
C MET A 175 10.74 -3.52 7.08
N HIS A 176 10.93 -4.69 6.48
CA HIS A 176 9.86 -5.64 6.15
C HIS A 176 9.06 -6.03 7.37
N VAL A 177 9.71 -6.20 8.53
CA VAL A 177 9.00 -6.45 9.80
C VAL A 177 8.11 -5.28 10.19
N ALA A 178 8.61 -4.04 10.09
CA ALA A 178 7.84 -2.84 10.43
C ALA A 178 6.68 -2.58 9.44
N VAL A 179 6.90 -2.83 8.15
CA VAL A 179 5.88 -2.72 7.10
C VAL A 179 4.77 -3.76 7.32
N GLU A 180 5.14 -5.01 7.61
CA GLU A 180 4.19 -6.09 7.87
C GLU A 180 3.34 -5.80 9.12
N GLU A 181 3.94 -5.18 10.16
CA GLU A 181 3.21 -4.76 11.35
C GLU A 181 2.14 -3.69 11.03
N LEU A 182 2.49 -2.66 10.24
CA LEU A 182 1.56 -1.63 9.78
C LEU A 182 0.42 -2.22 8.94
N GLU A 183 0.75 -3.12 8.01
CA GLU A 183 -0.24 -3.77 7.16
C GLU A 183 -1.22 -4.62 7.97
N LYS A 184 -0.69 -5.52 8.83
CA LYS A 184 -1.50 -6.43 9.65
C LYS A 184 -2.45 -5.65 10.54
N TYR A 185 -1.94 -4.64 11.24
CA TYR A 185 -2.76 -3.84 12.16
C TYR A 185 -3.85 -3.05 11.41
N SER A 186 -3.47 -2.31 10.36
CA SER A 186 -4.41 -1.51 9.58
C SER A 186 -5.48 -2.36 8.88
N SER A 187 -5.09 -3.54 8.37
CA SER A 187 -6.00 -4.48 7.73
C SER A 187 -7.00 -5.06 8.73
N ALA A 188 -6.54 -5.45 9.92
CA ALA A 188 -7.41 -5.93 10.99
C ALA A 188 -8.42 -4.87 11.42
N CYS A 189 -7.98 -3.64 11.70
CA CYS A 189 -8.87 -2.54 12.07
C CYS A 189 -9.87 -2.19 10.95
N SER A 190 -9.43 -2.12 9.70
CA SER A 190 -10.30 -1.86 8.54
C SER A 190 -11.35 -2.96 8.37
N LYS A 191 -10.97 -4.23 8.55
CA LYS A 191 -11.89 -5.37 8.47
C LYS A 191 -12.92 -5.35 9.60
N GLU A 192 -12.47 -5.14 10.83
CA GLU A 192 -13.32 -5.01 12.01
C GLU A 192 -14.33 -3.87 11.79
N LEU A 193 -13.85 -2.69 11.42
CA LEU A 193 -14.66 -1.49 11.17
C LEU A 193 -15.70 -1.73 10.08
N ARG A 194 -15.36 -2.46 9.00
CA ARG A 194 -16.33 -2.82 7.94
C ARG A 194 -17.37 -3.84 8.39
N SER A 195 -17.05 -4.71 9.35
CA SER A 195 -17.96 -5.74 9.84
C SER A 195 -19.07 -5.22 10.77
N LEU A 196 -18.88 -4.02 11.33
CA LEU A 196 -19.85 -3.39 12.21
C LEU A 196 -21.14 -3.06 11.46
N LYS A 197 -22.28 -3.49 12.00
CA LYS A 197 -23.61 -3.13 11.48
C LYS A 197 -23.83 -1.63 11.57
N GLU A 198 -24.37 -1.04 10.51
CA GLU A 198 -24.82 0.36 10.50
C GLU A 198 -25.98 0.52 11.49
N ASN A 199 -25.75 1.26 12.57
CA ASN A 199 -26.83 1.76 13.43
C ASN A 199 -27.09 3.20 13.01
N LYS A 200 -28.21 3.42 12.30
CA LYS A 200 -28.61 4.73 11.75
C LYS A 200 -28.68 5.88 12.77
N GLU A 201 -28.74 5.57 14.06
CA GLU A 201 -28.78 6.57 15.14
C GLU A 201 -27.40 7.07 15.60
N ASN A 202 -26.30 6.34 15.36
CA ASN A 202 -24.96 6.66 15.90
C ASN A 202 -23.81 6.42 14.89
N ASP A 203 -24.04 6.73 13.61
CA ASP A 203 -23.06 6.50 12.51
C ASP A 203 -21.74 7.29 12.67
N ALA A 204 -21.71 8.23 13.63
CA ALA A 204 -20.55 9.06 13.94
C ALA A 204 -19.49 8.36 14.80
N GLU A 205 -19.85 7.35 15.60
CA GLU A 205 -18.99 6.86 16.69
C GLU A 205 -18.63 5.38 16.48
N TRP A 206 -17.36 5.09 16.15
CA TRP A 206 -16.85 3.73 16.06
C TRP A 206 -16.46 3.20 17.47
N PRO A 207 -16.59 1.88 17.73
CA PRO A 207 -16.29 1.31 19.05
C PRO A 207 -14.82 1.49 19.41
N LYS A 208 -14.53 1.90 20.65
CA LYS A 208 -13.17 2.14 21.17
C LYS A 208 -12.22 0.94 21.06
N GLY A 209 -12.74 -0.29 20.89
CA GLY A 209 -11.92 -1.49 20.71
C GLY A 209 -11.41 -1.74 19.29
N VAL A 210 -11.91 -1.01 18.28
CA VAL A 210 -11.53 -1.22 16.88
C VAL A 210 -10.14 -0.68 16.56
N TYR A 211 -9.77 0.42 17.20
CA TYR A 211 -8.56 1.17 16.91
C TYR A 211 -7.97 1.70 18.21
N ASP A 212 -6.65 1.62 18.30
CA ASP A 212 -5.82 2.03 19.42
C ASP A 212 -4.78 3.02 18.87
N GLU A 213 -4.92 4.27 19.32
CA GLU A 213 -4.10 5.40 18.89
C GLU A 213 -2.62 5.20 19.25
N ASP A 214 -2.35 4.78 20.49
CA ASP A 214 -0.99 4.60 20.99
C ASP A 214 -0.30 3.46 20.24
N LYS A 215 -1.05 2.38 19.96
CA LYS A 215 -0.53 1.28 19.15
C LYS A 215 -0.21 1.71 17.73
N MET A 216 -1.12 2.42 17.05
CA MET A 216 -0.87 2.90 15.70
C MET A 216 0.32 3.85 15.64
N LYS A 217 0.41 4.76 16.62
CA LYS A 217 1.53 5.70 16.74
C LYS A 217 2.84 4.96 16.92
N SER A 218 2.91 3.98 17.81
CA SER A 218 4.10 3.16 18.04
C SER A 218 4.54 2.45 16.75
N ILE A 219 3.60 1.91 15.97
CA ILE A 219 3.89 1.25 14.70
C ILE A 219 4.46 2.25 13.68
N LEU A 220 3.86 3.44 13.56
CA LEU A 220 4.33 4.48 12.65
C LEU A 220 5.69 5.04 13.06
N GLU A 221 5.95 5.20 14.36
CA GLU A 221 7.26 5.62 14.88
C GLU A 221 8.33 4.55 14.61
N HIS A 222 8.03 3.28 14.87
CA HIS A 222 8.94 2.18 14.56
C HIS A 222 9.25 2.13 13.05
N LEU A 223 8.23 2.23 12.19
CA LEU A 223 8.42 2.30 10.74
C LEU A 223 9.29 3.49 10.34
N ARG A 224 9.06 4.69 10.91
CA ARG A 224 9.88 5.88 10.63
C ARG A 224 11.35 5.63 10.92
N ASP A 225 11.61 5.09 12.12
CA ASP A 225 12.96 4.97 12.67
C ASP A 225 13.79 3.95 11.88
N THR A 226 13.14 2.93 11.28
CA THR A 226 13.80 1.99 10.36
C THR A 226 13.87 2.54 8.93
N LEU A 227 12.75 3.07 8.40
CA LEU A 227 12.62 3.49 7.00
C LEU A 227 13.50 4.69 6.70
N PHE A 228 13.45 5.76 7.49
CA PHE A 228 14.08 7.02 7.10
C PHE A 228 15.61 6.93 7.14
N VAL A 229 16.15 6.10 8.04
CA VAL A 229 17.58 5.79 8.10
C VAL A 229 18.00 5.03 6.84
N HIS A 230 17.25 3.98 6.48
CA HIS A 230 17.50 3.21 5.27
C HIS A 230 17.46 4.06 4.00
N LEU A 231 16.39 4.85 3.80
CA LEU A 231 16.26 5.72 2.63
C LEU A 231 17.43 6.72 2.53
N ALA A 232 17.90 7.26 3.66
CA ALA A 232 19.04 8.17 3.67
C ALA A 232 20.35 7.47 3.27
N HIS A 233 20.61 6.27 3.81
CA HIS A 233 21.80 5.49 3.47
C HIS A 233 21.83 5.09 1.99
N GLU A 234 20.67 4.70 1.45
CA GLU A 234 20.55 4.35 0.05
C GLU A 234 20.72 5.57 -0.85
N GLU A 235 20.04 6.69 -0.54
CA GLU A 235 20.17 7.95 -1.28
C GLU A 235 21.64 8.41 -1.33
N ASP A 236 22.38 8.31 -0.22
CA ASP A 236 23.80 8.62 -0.15
C ASP A 236 24.66 7.69 -1.01
N SER A 237 24.31 6.39 -1.03
CA SER A 237 25.01 5.39 -1.84
C SER A 237 24.76 5.55 -3.35
N LEU A 238 23.60 6.10 -3.73
CA LEU A 238 23.20 6.32 -5.14
C LEU A 238 23.65 7.67 -5.72
N LYS A 239 24.30 8.54 -4.94
CA LYS A 239 24.85 9.81 -5.45
C LYS A 239 25.84 9.61 -6.58
N ALA A 240 25.82 10.51 -7.57
CA ALA A 240 26.73 10.45 -8.72
C ALA A 240 28.21 10.35 -8.32
N GLU A 241 28.64 11.06 -7.28
CA GLU A 241 30.02 10.98 -6.79
C GLU A 241 30.39 9.56 -6.30
N THR A 242 29.48 8.90 -5.58
CA THR A 242 29.68 7.56 -5.04
C THR A 242 29.79 6.56 -6.18
N LEU A 243 28.89 6.65 -7.16
CA LEU A 243 28.89 5.79 -8.35
C LEU A 243 30.17 5.98 -9.20
N LYS A 244 30.60 7.23 -9.42
CA LYS A 244 31.85 7.52 -10.13
C LYS A 244 33.07 6.96 -9.40
N LYS A 245 33.16 7.15 -8.08
CA LYS A 245 34.26 6.63 -7.25
C LYS A 245 34.31 5.10 -7.26
N ALA A 246 33.15 4.44 -7.32
CA ALA A 246 33.04 2.98 -7.44
C ALA A 246 33.33 2.45 -8.86
N GLY A 247 33.60 3.34 -9.83
CA GLY A 247 33.97 2.96 -11.19
C GLY A 247 32.80 2.51 -12.06
N PHE A 248 31.58 2.98 -11.80
CA PHE A 248 30.48 2.80 -12.75
C PHE A 248 30.73 3.59 -14.04
N THR A 249 30.27 3.03 -15.15
CA THR A 249 30.20 3.71 -16.45
C THR A 249 28.75 4.07 -16.78
N GLU A 250 28.55 5.02 -17.68
CA GLU A 250 27.19 5.36 -18.15
C GLU A 250 26.46 4.15 -18.73
N LYS A 251 27.20 3.26 -19.41
CA LYS A 251 26.66 2.00 -19.95
C LYS A 251 26.18 1.08 -18.84
N ASP A 252 26.91 0.97 -17.73
CA ASP A 252 26.48 0.16 -16.58
C ASP A 252 25.16 0.71 -16.03
N LEU A 253 25.08 2.02 -15.81
CA LEU A 253 23.89 2.68 -15.26
C LEU A 253 22.68 2.61 -16.18
N ALA A 254 22.88 2.63 -17.50
CA ALA A 254 21.82 2.46 -18.49
C ALA A 254 21.17 1.07 -18.46
N THR A 255 21.84 0.04 -17.91
CA THR A 255 21.28 -1.30 -17.79
C THR A 255 20.40 -1.50 -16.55
N ILE A 256 20.52 -0.61 -15.56
CA ILE A 256 19.77 -0.72 -14.31
C ILE A 256 18.35 -0.18 -14.54
N PRO A 257 17.31 -0.99 -14.25
CA PRO A 257 15.92 -0.55 -14.39
C PRO A 257 15.58 0.45 -13.29
N ILE A 258 15.03 1.60 -13.68
CA ILE A 258 14.47 2.62 -12.78
C ILE A 258 13.30 3.32 -13.44
#